data_AF-C6W6D4-F1
#
_entry.id   AF-C6W6D4-F1
#
_cell.length_a   1.000
_cell.length_b   1.000
_cell.length_c   1.000
_cell.angle_alpha   90.00
_cell.angle_beta   90.00
_cell.angle_gamma   90.00
#
_symmetry.space_group_name_H-M   'P 1'
#
loop_
_entity.id
_entity.type
_entity.pdbx_description
1 polymer ?
#
loop_
_entity_poly.entity_id
_entity_poly.type
_entity_poly.pdbx_seq_one_letter_code
_entity_poly.pdbx_strand_id
1 'polypeptide(L)' 'MEKEQIIKALYDANTEASIKEANDAWLACYQASSESDQQYLLEEYDRFGDYIKKKGEESNRKMKEIIAEFEAMKPAEPQH' A
#
# COMPACT_ATOMS: atom_id res chain seq x y z
N MET A 1 -20.21 -5.79 4.41
CA MET A 1 -19.29 -6.79 5.00
C MET A 1 -18.36 -7.41 3.97
N GLU A 2 -18.82 -7.95 2.83
CA GLU A 2 -17.90 -8.59 1.86
C GLU A 2 -16.98 -7.61 1.11
N LYS A 3 -17.50 -6.43 0.71
CA LYS A 3 -16.73 -5.42 -0.05
C LYS A 3 -15.48 -4.91 0.67
N GLU A 4 -15.61 -4.62 1.97
CA GLU A 4 -14.50 -4.14 2.83
C GLU A 4 -13.44 -5.23 3.05
N GLN A 5 -13.83 -6.51 3.06
CA GLN A 5 -12.90 -7.63 3.20
C GLN A 5 -12.05 -7.83 1.94
N ILE A 6 -12.58 -7.54 0.75
CA ILE A 6 -11.83 -7.62 -0.51
C ILE A 6 -10.74 -6.55 -0.57
N ILE A 7 -11.05 -5.32 -0.16
CA ILE A 7 -10.05 -4.22 -0.07
C ILE A 7 -8.94 -4.59 0.91
N LYS A 8 -9.29 -5.24 2.03
CA LYS A 8 -8.29 -5.73 2.98
C LYS A 8 -7.45 -6.89 2.42
N ALA A 9 -8.05 -7.81 1.67
CA ALA A 9 -7.32 -8.91 1.03
C ALA A 9 -6.30 -8.42 -0.01
N LEU A 10 -6.62 -7.35 -0.75
CA LEU A 10 -5.68 -6.66 -1.64
C LEU A 10 -4.45 -6.12 -0.90
N TYR A 11 -4.64 -5.68 0.35
CA TYR A 11 -3.57 -5.15 1.19
C TYR A 11 -2.68 -6.25 1.79
N ASP A 12 -3.27 -7.34 2.27
CA ASP A 12 -2.54 -8.43 2.92
C ASP A 12 -1.80 -9.35 1.91
N ALA A 13 -2.05 -9.15 0.62
CA ALA A 13 -1.45 -9.93 -0.46
C ALA A 13 0.06 -9.66 -0.61
N ASN A 14 0.87 -10.59 -0.08
CA ASN A 14 2.35 -10.51 -0.12
C ASN A 14 3.01 -11.25 -1.29
N THR A 15 2.22 -11.86 -2.18
CA THR A 15 2.72 -12.56 -3.37
C THR A 15 2.01 -12.05 -4.62
N GLU A 16 2.68 -12.11 -5.77
CA GLU A 16 2.07 -11.74 -7.06
C GLU A 16 0.76 -12.51 -7.31
N ALA A 17 0.71 -13.78 -6.92
CA ALA A 17 -0.49 -14.61 -7.02
C ALA A 17 -1.63 -14.08 -6.13
N SER A 18 -1.34 -13.76 -4.87
CA SER A 18 -2.34 -13.19 -3.95
C SER A 18 -2.82 -11.81 -4.38
N ILE A 19 -1.92 -10.99 -4.96
CA ILE A 19 -2.26 -9.66 -5.47
C ILE A 19 -3.22 -9.82 -6.65
N LYS A 20 -2.93 -10.75 -7.56
CA LYS A 20 -3.78 -11.04 -8.70
C LYS A 20 -5.16 -11.56 -8.26
N GLU A 21 -5.20 -12.50 -7.33
CA GLU A 21 -6.46 -13.05 -6.81
C GLU A 21 -7.34 -11.96 -6.18
N ALA A 22 -6.76 -11.10 -5.35
CA ALA A 22 -7.48 -10.02 -4.70
C ALA A 22 -7.94 -8.94 -5.71
N ASN A 23 -7.16 -8.69 -6.76
CA ASN A 23 -7.56 -7.80 -7.86
C ASN A 23 -8.70 -8.37 -8.69
N ASP A 24 -8.65 -9.67 -9.00
CA ASP A 24 -9.70 -10.36 -9.75
C ASP A 24 -11.01 -10.38 -8.93
N ALA A 25 -10.94 -10.60 -7.62
CA ALA A 25 -12.09 -10.55 -6.71
C ALA A 25 -12.70 -9.13 -6.62
N TRP A 26 -11.86 -8.10 -6.56
CA TRP A 26 -12.33 -6.71 -6.58
C TRP A 26 -13.03 -6.37 -7.90
N LEU A 27 -12.44 -6.76 -9.04
CA LEU A 27 -13.02 -6.50 -10.36
C LEU A 27 -14.38 -7.20 -10.53
N ALA A 28 -14.49 -8.45 -10.07
CA ALA A 28 -15.76 -9.18 -10.09
C ALA A 28 -16.84 -8.48 -9.24
N CYS A 29 -16.47 -7.99 -8.05
CA CYS A 29 -17.39 -7.25 -7.18
C CYS A 29 -17.85 -5.93 -7.81
N TYR A 30 -16.93 -5.19 -8.43
CA TYR A 30 -17.21 -3.94 -9.13
C TYR A 30 -18.18 -4.17 -10.31
N GLN A 31 -17.91 -5.17 -11.14
CA GLN A 31 -18.74 -5.49 -12.30
C GLN A 31 -20.15 -5.97 -11.93
N ALA A 32 -20.30 -6.63 -10.78
CA ALA A 32 -21.59 -7.10 -10.28
C ALA A 32 -22.40 -6.03 -9.51
N SER A 33 -21.80 -4.86 -9.24
CA SER A 33 -22.40 -3.79 -8.45
C SER A 33 -23.26 -2.84 -9.29
N SER A 34 -24.23 -2.16 -8.66
CA SER A 34 -24.96 -1.05 -9.28
C SER A 34 -24.04 0.15 -9.55
N GLU A 35 -24.46 1.10 -10.40
CA GLU A 35 -23.67 2.31 -10.68
C GLU A 35 -23.32 3.11 -9.41
N SER A 36 -24.27 3.25 -8.47
CA SER A 36 -24.02 3.94 -7.19
C SER A 36 -22.95 3.23 -6.36
N ASP A 37 -22.98 1.91 -6.36
CA ASP A 37 -22.05 1.08 -5.61
C ASP A 37 -20.68 1.02 -6.29
N GLN A 38 -20.65 1.05 -7.63
CA GLN A 38 -19.42 1.17 -8.41
C GLN A 38 -18.69 2.48 -8.10
N GLN A 39 -19.43 3.58 -8.05
CA GLN A 39 -18.86 4.88 -7.70
C GLN A 39 -18.29 4.87 -6.28
N TYR A 40 -19.03 4.32 -5.32
CA TYR A 40 -18.54 4.14 -3.95
C TYR A 40 -17.27 3.26 -3.89
N LEU A 41 -17.25 2.15 -4.62
CA LEU A 41 -16.09 1.24 -4.66
C LEU A 41 -14.85 1.89 -5.27
N LEU A 42 -15.00 2.73 -6.29
CA LEU A 42 -13.90 3.50 -6.87
C LEU A 42 -13.36 4.55 -5.88
N GLU A 43 -14.26 5.29 -5.23
CA GLU A 43 -13.85 6.29 -4.24
C GLU A 43 -13.09 5.67 -3.06
N GLU A 44 -13.53 4.50 -2.59
CA GLU A 44 -12.84 3.78 -1.52
C GLU A 44 -11.50 3.18 -2.00
N TYR A 45 -11.43 2.68 -3.23
CA TYR A 45 -10.16 2.22 -3.83
C TYR A 45 -9.14 3.36 -3.90
N ASP A 46 -9.55 4.55 -4.37
CA ASP A 46 -8.70 5.72 -4.47
C ASP A 46 -8.24 6.23 -3.10
N ARG A 47 -9.17 6.36 -2.13
CA ARG A 47 -8.82 6.74 -0.75
C ARG A 47 -7.82 5.80 -0.12
N PHE A 48 -8.00 4.50 -0.35
CA PHE A 48 -7.09 3.50 0.16
C PHE A 48 -5.72 3.59 -0.53
N GLY A 49 -5.68 3.77 -1.85
CA GLY A 49 -4.45 4.02 -2.60
C GLY A 49 -3.67 5.23 -2.07
N ASP A 50 -4.35 6.34 -1.80
CA ASP A 50 -3.77 7.53 -1.19
C ASP A 50 -3.20 7.27 0.21
N TYR A 51 -3.92 6.49 1.03
CA TYR A 51 -3.43 6.09 2.36
C TYR A 51 -2.14 5.28 2.27
N ILE A 52 -2.08 4.28 1.37
CA ILE A 52 -0.90 3.45 1.16
C ILE A 52 0.28 4.28 0.67
N LYS A 53 0.05 5.19 -0.29
CA LYS A 53 1.08 6.10 -0.78
C LYS A 53 1.67 6.94 0.35
N LYS A 54 0.83 7.56 1.18
CA LYS A 54 1.28 8.35 2.34
C LYS A 54 2.08 7.51 3.34
N LYS A 55 1.66 6.26 3.59
CA LYS A 55 2.41 5.34 4.46
C LYS A 55 3.76 4.94 3.86
N GLY A 56 3.83 4.72 2.55
CA GLY A 56 5.08 4.48 1.84
C GLY A 56 6.04 5.67 1.93
N GLU A 57 5.54 6.88 1.73
CA GLU A 57 6.32 8.13 1.88
C GLU A 57 6.83 8.31 3.33
N GLU A 58 5.98 8.04 4.33
CA GLU A 58 6.36 8.10 5.74
C GLU A 58 7.47 7.08 6.07
N SER A 59 7.33 5.85 5.59
CA SER A 59 8.31 4.78 5.77
C SER A 59 9.65 5.13 5.11
N ASN A 60 9.61 5.62 3.87
CA ASN A 60 10.81 6.05 3.15
C ASN A 60 11.53 7.21 3.88
N ARG A 61 10.79 8.16 4.43
CA ARG A 61 11.38 9.25 5.22
C ARG A 61 12.08 8.71 6.47
N LYS A 62 11.43 7.82 7.22
CA LYS A 62 12.03 7.16 8.40
C LYS A 62 13.30 6.38 8.04
N MET A 63 13.30 5.68 6.91
CA MET A 63 14.49 4.96 6.44
C MET A 63 15.65 5.92 6.17
N LYS A 64 15.38 7.06 5.53
CA LYS A 64 16.41 8.10 5.29
C LYS A 64 16.97 8.67 6.59
N GLU A 65 16.13 8.90 7.59
CA GLU A 65 16.55 9.35 8.92
C GLU A 65 17.49 8.33 9.57
N ILE A 66 17.12 7.04 9.56
CA ILE A 66 17.94 5.95 10.11
C ILE A 66 19.29 5.83 9.37
N ILE A 67 19.29 5.92 8.04
CA ILE A 67 20.53 5.88 7.25
C ILE A 67 21.43 7.07 7.61
N ALA A 68 20.87 8.28 7.71
CA ALA A 68 21.62 9.47 8.08
C ALA A 68 22.22 9.38 9.49
N GLU A 69 21.46 8.87 10.47
CA GLU A 69 21.96 8.61 11.83
C GLU A 69 23.09 7.58 11.82
N PHE A 70 22.93 6.49 11.06
CA PHE A 70 23.97 5.47 10.92
C PHE A 70 25.24 6.01 10.26
N GLU A 71 25.11 6.85 9.23
CA GLU A 71 26.24 7.50 8.57
C GLU A 71 26.94 8.50 9.50
N ALA A 72 26.20 9.27 10.30
CA ALA A 72 26.76 10.20 11.27
C ALA A 72 27.52 9.50 12.42
N MET A 73 27.15 8.24 12.74
CA MET A 73 27.84 7.42 13.73
C MET A 73 29.08 6.69 13.18
N LYS A 74 29.32 6.70 11.86
CA LYS A 74 30.54 6.12 11.31
C LYS A 74 31.76 6.95 11.75
N PRO A 75 32.78 6.33 12.36
CA PRO A 75 34.02 7.04 12.65
C PRO A 75 34.66 7.52 11.34
N ALA A 76 35.24 8.72 11.35
CA ALA A 76 36.04 9.19 10.22
C ALA A 76 37.15 8.17 9.97
N GLU A 77 37.26 7.66 8.73
CA GLU A 77 38.38 6.80 8.36
C GLU A 77 39.68 7.54 8.70
N PRO A 78 40.60 6.93 9.46
CA PRO A 78 41.87 7.56 9.73
C PRO A 78 42.62 7.69 8.39
N GLN A 79 42.88 8.94 7.99
CA GLN A 79 43.80 9.22 6.91
C GLN A 79 45.21 8.85 7.38
N HIS A 80 45.65 7.63 7.06
CA HIS A 80 47.02 7.14 7.23
C HIS A 80 47.56 6.61 5.92
#